data_AF-A0A921F2L8-F1
#
_entry.id   AF-A0A921F2L8-F1
#
_cell.length_a   1.000
_cell.length_b   1.000
_cell.length_c   1.000
_cell.angle_alpha   90.00
_cell.angle_beta   90.00
_cell.angle_gamma   90.00
#
_symmetry.space_group_name_H-M   'P 1'
#
loop_
_entity.id
_entity.type
_entity.pdbx_description
1 polymer ?
#
loop_
_entity_poly.entity_id
_entity_poly.type
_entity_poly.pdbx_seq_one_letter_code
_entity_poly.pdbx_strand_id
1 'polypeptide(L)'
;LSDVTWWRWRHTRKFNIERFIASDFTRHTWARLWWRDVQVSHDMSVLKFLGERNTNQFLERRDSVGSSRELISSLTKSLENYRSADTRAPQELVRDATARTLRQMALIDDSALDQIDRSTWTNEIVEASATAIGFEQ
;
A
#
# COMPACT_ATOMS: atom_id res chain seq x y z
N LEU A 1 -14.20 22.22 0.71
CA LEU A 1 -13.53 20.90 0.83
C LEU A 1 -13.34 20.48 2.30
N SER A 2 -12.81 21.34 3.17
CA SER A 2 -12.63 21.06 4.60
C SER A 2 -13.96 20.87 5.36
N ASP A 3 -14.97 21.67 5.02
CA ASP A 3 -16.38 21.54 5.41
C ASP A 3 -16.98 20.17 5.09
N VAL A 4 -16.73 19.63 3.90
CA VAL A 4 -17.17 18.29 3.47
C VAL A 4 -16.48 17.20 4.29
N THR A 5 -15.18 17.32 4.51
CA THR A 5 -14.42 16.40 5.37
C THR A 5 -14.96 16.42 6.80
N TRP A 6 -15.20 17.61 7.34
CA TRP A 6 -15.80 17.78 8.66
C TRP A 6 -17.19 17.14 8.73
N TRP A 7 -18.08 17.44 7.79
CA TRP A 7 -19.43 16.85 7.73
C TRP A 7 -19.40 15.32 7.69
N ARG A 8 -18.52 14.73 6.86
CA ARG A 8 -18.40 13.28 6.69
C ARG A 8 -17.96 12.57 7.96
N TRP A 9 -17.03 13.14 8.72
CA TRP A 9 -16.37 12.44 9.83
C TRP A 9 -16.86 12.87 11.23
N ARG A 10 -17.41 14.07 11.39
CA ARG A 10 -17.83 14.62 12.70
C ARG A 10 -18.86 13.76 13.44
N HIS A 11 -19.65 12.98 12.69
CA HIS A 11 -20.73 12.14 13.24
C HIS A 11 -20.27 10.70 13.53
N THR A 12 -19.02 10.36 13.24
CA THR A 12 -18.50 9.01 13.46
C THR A 12 -18.07 8.82 14.92
N ARG A 13 -18.34 7.65 15.50
CA ARG A 13 -17.91 7.30 16.88
C ARG A 13 -16.39 7.33 17.09
N LYS A 14 -15.61 7.38 16.00
CA LYS A 14 -14.15 7.44 15.98
C LYS A 14 -13.68 8.72 15.30
N PHE A 15 -14.27 9.86 15.66
CA PHE A 15 -13.83 11.15 15.16
C PHE A 15 -12.35 11.35 15.49
N ASN A 16 -11.53 11.51 14.45
CA ASN A 16 -10.12 11.82 14.57
C ASN A 16 -9.89 13.20 13.97
N ILE A 17 -9.53 14.15 14.82
CA ILE A 17 -9.32 15.54 14.42
C ILE A 17 -8.20 15.69 13.41
N GLU A 18 -7.22 14.78 13.38
CA GLU A 18 -6.13 14.75 12.39
C GLU A 18 -6.63 14.53 10.96
N ARG A 19 -7.86 14.02 10.77
CA ARG A 19 -8.47 13.94 9.43
C ARG A 19 -8.72 15.31 8.82
N PHE A 20 -8.75 16.34 9.67
CA PHE A 20 -9.02 17.75 9.35
C PHE A 20 -7.80 18.64 9.64
N ILE A 21 -7.19 18.49 10.82
CA ILE A 21 -5.99 19.22 11.21
C ILE A 21 -4.78 18.45 10.68
N ALA A 22 -4.03 19.07 9.78
CA ALA A 22 -2.94 18.42 9.07
C ALA A 22 -1.62 18.37 9.86
N SER A 23 -1.67 18.17 11.19
CA SER A 23 -0.50 17.96 12.04
C SER A 23 0.21 16.64 11.71
N ASP A 24 -0.57 15.59 11.41
CA ASP A 24 -0.08 14.37 10.80
C ASP A 24 -0.66 14.21 9.38
N PHE A 25 0.14 14.51 8.35
CA PHE A 25 -0.27 14.36 6.95
C PHE A 25 -0.66 12.92 6.58
N THR A 26 -0.16 11.90 7.30
CA THR A 26 -0.54 10.50 7.06
C THR A 26 -1.96 10.19 7.54
N ARG A 27 -2.57 11.07 8.34
CA ARG A 27 -3.95 10.95 8.85
C ARG A 27 -4.91 11.98 8.25
N HIS A 28 -4.38 13.07 7.70
CA HIS A 28 -5.17 14.10 7.03
C HIS A 28 -5.83 13.60 5.74
N THR A 29 -7.13 13.85 5.59
CA THR A 29 -7.94 13.27 4.51
C THR A 29 -7.40 13.64 3.13
N TRP A 30 -7.14 14.93 2.88
CA TRP A 30 -6.71 15.39 1.57
C TRP A 30 -5.24 15.07 1.30
N ALA A 31 -4.38 15.09 2.32
CA ALA A 31 -2.98 14.74 2.16
C ALA A 31 -2.82 13.27 1.78
N ARG A 32 -3.57 12.36 2.41
CA ARG A 32 -3.60 10.94 2.03
C ARG A 32 -4.12 10.71 0.62
N LEU A 33 -5.19 11.42 0.23
CA LEU A 33 -5.75 11.29 -1.12
C LEU A 33 -4.77 11.79 -2.19
N TRP A 34 -4.15 12.94 -1.93
CA TRP A 34 -3.11 13.49 -2.80
C TRP A 34 -1.89 12.57 -2.88
N TRP A 35 -1.36 12.12 -1.74
CA TRP A 35 -0.22 11.21 -1.72
C TRP A 35 -0.49 9.90 -2.46
N ARG A 36 -1.69 9.36 -2.28
CA ARG A 36 -2.13 8.18 -3.02
C ARG A 36 -2.14 8.41 -4.52
N ASP A 37 -2.67 9.54 -4.97
CA ASP A 37 -2.67 9.91 -6.38
C ASP A 37 -1.25 10.05 -6.94
N VAL A 38 -0.34 10.74 -6.21
CA VAL A 38 1.07 10.84 -6.59
C VAL A 38 1.68 9.46 -6.83
N GLN A 39 1.48 8.53 -5.88
CA GLN A 39 2.04 7.19 -5.94
C GLN A 39 1.46 6.33 -7.07
N VAL A 40 0.15 6.43 -7.34
CA VAL A 40 -0.51 5.53 -8.32
C VAL A 40 -0.90 6.20 -9.63
N SER A 41 -0.51 7.46 -9.85
CA SER A 41 -0.88 8.25 -11.05
C SER A 41 -0.56 7.58 -12.40
N HIS A 42 0.43 6.69 -12.47
CA HIS A 42 0.77 5.90 -13.66
C HIS A 42 -0.20 4.76 -13.92
N ASP A 43 -0.83 4.25 -12.86
CA ASP A 43 -1.68 3.08 -12.92
C ASP A 43 -2.72 3.12 -11.79
N MET A 44 -3.87 3.71 -12.09
CA MET A 44 -4.98 3.79 -11.15
C MET A 44 -5.64 2.43 -10.87
N SER A 45 -5.34 1.39 -11.67
CA SER A 45 -5.88 0.04 -11.44
C SER A 45 -5.36 -0.58 -10.15
N VAL A 46 -4.16 -0.17 -9.71
CA VAL A 46 -3.56 -0.51 -8.41
C VAL A 46 -4.54 -0.24 -7.25
N LEU A 47 -5.21 0.92 -7.26
CA LEU A 47 -6.16 1.27 -6.20
C LEU A 47 -7.40 0.37 -6.19
N LYS A 48 -7.85 -0.05 -7.37
CA LYS A 48 -9.00 -0.95 -7.50
C LYS A 48 -8.65 -2.34 -6.98
N PHE A 49 -7.45 -2.82 -7.31
CA PHE A 49 -6.95 -4.13 -6.89
C PHE A 49 -6.65 -4.18 -5.39
N LEU A 50 -5.90 -3.22 -4.85
CA LEU A 50 -5.59 -3.20 -3.42
C LEU A 50 -6.82 -2.86 -2.57
N GLY A 51 -7.66 -1.93 -3.03
CA GLY A 51 -8.70 -1.33 -2.22
C GLY A 51 -8.13 -0.44 -1.09
N GLU A 52 -9.01 0.25 -0.37
CA GLU A 52 -8.59 1.28 0.59
C GLU A 52 -7.71 0.72 1.72
N ARG A 53 -8.09 -0.43 2.29
CA ARG A 53 -7.42 -1.01 3.46
C ARG A 53 -5.98 -1.44 3.15
N ASN A 54 -5.76 -2.12 2.03
CA ASN A 54 -4.42 -2.57 1.64
C ASN A 54 -3.57 -1.41 1.12
N THR A 55 -4.16 -0.47 0.38
CA THR A 55 -3.47 0.76 -0.03
C THR A 55 -2.89 1.49 1.18
N ASN A 56 -3.66 1.57 2.27
CA ASN A 56 -3.19 2.19 3.50
C ASN A 56 -2.01 1.43 4.15
N GLN A 57 -1.90 0.11 3.97
CA GLN A 57 -0.72 -0.63 4.46
C GLN A 57 0.57 -0.13 3.82
N PHE A 58 0.57 0.17 2.52
CA PHE A 58 1.76 0.73 1.88
C PHE A 58 1.94 2.20 2.22
N LEU A 59 0.89 3.01 2.01
CA LEU A 59 1.02 4.47 1.98
C LEU A 59 1.13 5.14 3.34
N GLU A 60 0.69 4.50 4.44
CA GLU A 60 0.93 5.05 5.78
C GLU A 60 2.41 4.96 6.18
N ARG A 61 3.21 4.16 5.46
CA ARG A 61 4.65 3.97 5.70
C ARG A 61 5.47 4.87 4.79
N ARG A 62 5.27 6.18 4.95
CA ARG A 62 5.79 7.22 4.06
C ARG A 62 7.32 7.22 3.88
N ASP A 63 8.06 6.73 4.87
CA ASP A 63 9.54 6.75 4.89
C ASP A 63 10.15 5.42 4.43
N SER A 64 9.34 4.50 3.87
CA SER A 64 9.79 3.17 3.40
C SER A 64 9.00 2.71 2.17
N VAL A 65 8.07 1.76 2.32
CA VAL A 65 7.31 1.22 1.17
C VAL A 65 6.46 2.31 0.51
N GLY A 66 5.91 3.23 1.31
CA GLY A 66 5.04 4.30 0.84
C GLY A 66 5.73 5.43 0.09
N SER A 67 7.07 5.48 0.03
CA SER A 67 7.83 6.49 -0.73
C SER A 67 8.16 6.07 -2.15
N SER A 68 8.19 4.77 -2.44
CA SER A 68 8.64 4.24 -3.74
C SER A 68 7.45 3.78 -4.59
N ARG A 69 7.20 4.53 -5.67
CA ARG A 69 6.17 4.22 -6.65
C ARG A 69 6.44 2.91 -7.37
N GLU A 70 7.70 2.71 -7.72
CA GLU A 70 8.21 1.55 -8.42
C GLU A 70 8.06 0.29 -7.56
N LEU A 71 8.35 0.39 -6.26
CA LEU A 71 8.14 -0.71 -5.31
C LEU A 71 6.66 -1.05 -5.15
N ILE A 72 5.79 -0.05 -4.96
CA ILE A 72 4.34 -0.26 -4.85
C ILE A 72 3.81 -0.95 -6.12
N SER A 73 4.25 -0.50 -7.30
CA SER A 73 3.86 -1.07 -8.59
C SER A 73 4.34 -2.52 -8.73
N SER A 74 5.60 -2.80 -8.39
CA SER A 74 6.20 -4.13 -8.48
C SER A 74 5.54 -5.12 -7.51
N LEU A 75 5.35 -4.73 -6.24
CA LEU A 75 4.61 -5.52 -5.25
C LEU A 75 3.17 -5.79 -5.71
N THR A 76 2.51 -4.78 -6.26
CA THR A 76 1.13 -4.92 -6.75
C THR A 76 1.06 -5.95 -7.87
N LYS A 77 1.92 -5.84 -8.89
CA LYS A 77 1.98 -6.81 -10.00
C LYS A 77 2.26 -8.23 -9.50
N SER A 78 3.16 -8.37 -8.54
CA SER A 78 3.45 -9.67 -7.95
C SER A 78 2.25 -10.27 -7.21
N LEU A 79 1.54 -9.45 -6.43
CA LEU A 79 0.31 -9.84 -5.73
C LEU A 79 -0.83 -10.21 -6.68
N GLU A 80 -0.86 -9.66 -7.90
CA GLU A 80 -1.89 -9.98 -8.89
C GLU A 80 -1.85 -11.45 -9.34
N ASN A 81 -0.70 -12.11 -9.24
CA ASN A 81 -0.55 -13.54 -9.50
C ASN A 81 -1.31 -14.42 -8.49
N TYR A 82 -1.72 -13.86 -7.36
CA TYR A 82 -2.45 -14.54 -6.27
C TYR A 82 -3.85 -13.97 -6.10
N ARG A 83 -4.45 -13.43 -7.18
CA ARG A 83 -5.83 -12.95 -7.18
C ARG A 83 -6.78 -14.08 -6.83
N SER A 84 -7.61 -13.86 -5.81
CA SER A 84 -8.76 -14.72 -5.52
C SER A 84 -9.86 -14.54 -6.58
N ALA A 85 -10.94 -15.33 -6.47
CA ALA A 85 -12.18 -15.04 -7.20
C ALA A 85 -12.71 -13.61 -6.95
N ASP A 86 -12.39 -13.03 -5.78
CA ASP A 86 -12.53 -11.59 -5.56
C ASP A 86 -11.39 -10.87 -6.28
N THR A 87 -11.72 -9.91 -7.15
CA THR A 87 -10.78 -9.11 -7.96
C THR A 87 -9.79 -8.24 -7.16
N ARG A 88 -9.68 -8.45 -5.84
CA ARG A 88 -8.89 -7.68 -4.90
C ARG A 88 -7.79 -8.52 -4.27
N ALA A 89 -6.73 -7.84 -3.83
CA ALA A 89 -5.62 -8.48 -3.13
C ALA A 89 -6.07 -9.07 -1.77
N PRO A 90 -5.75 -10.34 -1.46
CA PRO A 90 -6.01 -10.92 -0.15
C PRO A 90 -5.28 -10.13 0.94
N GLN A 91 -6.03 -9.65 1.93
CA GLN A 91 -5.47 -8.74 2.94
C GLN A 91 -4.34 -9.38 3.77
N GLU A 92 -4.46 -10.68 4.06
CA GLU A 92 -3.45 -11.42 4.84
C GLU A 92 -2.13 -11.53 4.07
N LEU A 93 -2.21 -11.81 2.76
CA LEU A 93 -1.07 -11.82 1.87
C LEU A 93 -0.40 -10.45 1.79
N VAL A 94 -1.17 -9.38 1.56
CA VAL A 94 -0.63 -8.01 1.53
C VAL A 94 0.08 -7.68 2.84
N ARG A 95 -0.52 -8.01 3.98
CA ARG A 95 0.04 -7.70 5.30
C ARG A 95 1.35 -8.45 5.54
N ASP A 96 1.42 -9.74 5.23
CA ASP A 96 2.64 -10.53 5.40
C ASP A 96 3.74 -10.07 4.44
N ALA A 97 3.41 -9.86 3.16
CA ALA A 97 4.35 -9.38 2.14
C ALA A 97 4.93 -8.03 2.55
N THR A 98 4.10 -7.07 2.95
CA THR A 98 4.55 -5.75 3.45
C THR A 98 5.51 -5.90 4.63
N ALA A 99 5.23 -6.81 5.56
CA ALA A 99 6.10 -7.03 6.72
C ALA A 99 7.46 -7.61 6.31
N ARG A 100 7.50 -8.52 5.33
CA ARG A 100 8.74 -9.07 4.77
C ARG A 100 9.54 -8.02 4.01
N THR A 101 8.88 -7.21 3.17
CA THR A 101 9.52 -6.09 2.48
C THR A 101 10.21 -5.16 3.48
N LEU A 102 9.53 -4.75 4.56
CA LEU A 102 10.12 -3.88 5.57
C LEU A 102 11.35 -4.49 6.27
N ARG A 103 11.36 -5.80 6.50
CA ARG A 103 12.52 -6.48 7.07
C ARG A 103 13.69 -6.50 6.11
N GLN A 104 13.44 -6.71 4.82
CA GLN A 104 14.50 -6.74 3.81
C GLN A 104 15.00 -5.34 3.44
N MET A 105 14.16 -4.31 3.49
CA MET A 105 14.55 -2.91 3.31
C MET A 105 15.54 -2.39 4.37
N ALA A 106 15.74 -3.14 5.47
CA ALA A 106 16.85 -2.85 6.40
C ALA A 106 18.23 -3.13 5.80
N LEU A 107 18.29 -3.92 4.72
CA LEU A 107 19.51 -4.36 4.05
C LEU A 107 19.54 -3.95 2.57
N ILE A 108 18.37 -3.81 1.94
CA ILE A 108 18.21 -3.55 0.51
C ILE A 108 17.71 -2.12 0.32
N ASP A 109 18.46 -1.33 -0.44
CA ASP A 109 17.97 -0.06 -0.97
C ASP A 109 17.25 -0.30 -2.30
N ASP A 110 15.92 -0.20 -2.25
CA ASP A 110 15.04 -0.31 -3.41
C ASP A 110 15.38 0.66 -4.54
N SER A 111 15.94 1.84 -4.23
CA SER A 111 16.31 2.83 -5.26
C SER A 111 17.52 2.41 -6.09
N ALA A 112 18.35 1.50 -5.56
CA ALA A 112 19.51 0.95 -6.24
C ALA A 112 19.18 -0.23 -7.17
N LEU A 113 17.98 -0.81 -7.05
CA LEU A 113 17.56 -1.94 -7.88
C LEU A 113 17.09 -1.47 -9.24
N ASP A 114 17.49 -2.17 -10.30
CA ASP A 114 16.85 -1.99 -11.59
C ASP A 114 15.43 -2.59 -11.62
N GLN A 115 14.75 -2.49 -12.75
CA GLN A 115 13.38 -3.00 -12.87
C GLN A 115 13.32 -4.54 -12.74
N ILE A 116 14.32 -5.26 -13.24
CA ILE A 116 14.34 -6.73 -13.27
C ILE A 116 14.58 -7.25 -11.87
N ASP A 117 15.61 -6.74 -11.20
CA ASP A 117 15.98 -7.13 -9.84
C ASP A 117 14.86 -6.83 -8.86
N ARG A 118 14.20 -5.68 -8.99
CA ARG A 118 13.03 -5.31 -8.18
C ARG A 118 11.86 -6.24 -8.40
N SER A 119 11.58 -6.59 -9.66
CA SER A 119 10.54 -7.57 -10.02
C SER A 119 10.81 -8.91 -9.34
N THR A 120 12.03 -9.44 -9.52
CA THR A 120 12.48 -10.71 -8.92
C THR A 120 12.34 -10.67 -7.40
N TRP A 121 12.88 -9.63 -6.77
CA TRP A 121 12.81 -9.43 -5.32
C TRP A 121 11.37 -9.39 -4.80
N THR A 122 10.48 -8.63 -5.44
CA THR A 122 9.07 -8.56 -5.02
C THR A 122 8.33 -9.88 -5.23
N ASN A 123 8.66 -10.64 -6.28
CA ASN A 123 8.11 -11.97 -6.52
C ASN A 123 8.53 -12.96 -5.43
N GLU A 124 9.81 -13.00 -5.08
CA GLU A 124 10.32 -13.85 -4.00
C GLU A 124 9.65 -13.51 -2.65
N ILE A 125 9.44 -12.22 -2.36
CA ILE A 125 8.72 -11.79 -1.15
C ILE A 125 7.29 -12.33 -1.14
N VAL A 126 6.54 -12.09 -2.22
CA VAL A 126 5.11 -12.45 -2.29
C VAL A 126 4.94 -13.97 -2.30
N GLU A 127 5.79 -14.70 -3.02
CA GLU A 127 5.79 -16.17 -3.02
C GLU A 127 6.06 -16.71 -1.62
N ALA A 128 7.11 -16.21 -0.95
CA ALA A 128 7.42 -16.63 0.42
C ALA A 128 6.30 -16.28 1.42
N SER A 129 5.57 -15.19 1.19
CA SER A 129 4.38 -14.85 1.96
C SER A 129 3.20 -15.78 1.67
N ALA A 130 2.92 -16.08 0.40
CA ALA A 130 1.87 -16.99 0.00
C ALA A 130 2.09 -18.39 0.57
N THR A 131 3.32 -18.92 0.49
CA THR A 131 3.69 -20.20 1.11
C THR A 131 3.48 -20.17 2.63
N ALA A 132 3.91 -19.11 3.31
CA ALA A 132 3.85 -19.04 4.77
C ALA A 132 2.43 -18.96 5.32
N ILE A 133 1.49 -18.36 4.57
CA ILE A 133 0.08 -18.27 4.99
C ILE A 133 -0.79 -19.40 4.41
N GLY A 134 -0.23 -20.29 3.58
CA GLY A 134 -0.96 -21.38 2.95
C GLY A 134 -1.90 -20.93 1.82
N PHE A 135 -1.52 -19.89 1.08
CA PHE A 135 -2.29 -19.39 -0.05
C PHE A 135 -1.87 -20.12 -1.34
N GLU A 136 -2.75 -20.98 -1.86
CA GLU A 136 -2.56 -21.66 -3.15
C GLU A 136 -3.04 -20.75 -4.29
N GLN A 137 -2.37 -20.82 -5.45
CA GLN A 137 -2.69 -20.05 -6.67
C GLN A 137 -3.98 -20.52 -7.33
#